data_AF-A0A937MH52-F1
#
_entry.id   AF-A0A937MH52-F1
#
_cell.length_a   1.000
_cell.length_b   1.000
_cell.length_c   1.000
_cell.angle_alpha   90.00
_cell.angle_beta   90.00
_cell.angle_gamma   90.00
#
_symmetry.space_group_name_H-M   'P 1'
#
loop_
_entity.id
_entity.type
_entity.pdbx_description
1 polymer ?
#
loop_
_entity_poly.entity_id
_entity_poly.type
_entity_poly.pdbx_seq_one_letter_code
_entity_poly.pdbx_strand_id
1 'polypeptide(L)'
;MDIATLLGLVMGTGVVIAAILVGSDLVIFLNLPGFLIVVGGTFAATLVKFPISKVFVAFKVGMKAAFTVDQNDALSLVEIAISLAKKTRKGGLLALEGV
;
A
#
# COMPACT_ATOMS: atom_id res chain seq x y z
N MET A 1 5.47 0.65 -11.32
CA MET A 1 4.08 0.63 -10.86
C MET A 1 3.58 -0.79 -10.95
N ASP A 2 2.75 -1.23 -10.01
CA ASP A 2 2.20 -2.59 -10.05
C ASP A 2 1.00 -2.66 -10.99
N ILE A 3 1.23 -3.23 -12.18
CA ILE A 3 0.19 -3.43 -13.20
C ILE A 3 -0.91 -4.37 -12.65
N ALA A 4 -0.55 -5.34 -11.81
CA ALA A 4 -1.51 -6.27 -11.23
C ALA A 4 -2.46 -5.56 -10.26
N THR A 5 -1.96 -4.69 -9.39
CA THR A 5 -2.80 -3.89 -8.48
C THR A 5 -3.73 -2.95 -9.25
N LEU A 6 -3.24 -2.29 -10.30
CA LEU A 6 -4.09 -1.41 -11.14
C LEU A 6 -5.18 -2.22 -11.87
N LEU A 7 -4.80 -3.34 -12.49
CA LEU A 7 -5.73 -4.21 -13.22
C LEU A 7 -6.77 -4.82 -12.29
N GLY A 8 -6.35 -5.29 -11.11
CA GLY A 8 -7.24 -5.83 -10.09
C GLY A 8 -8.24 -4.80 -9.57
N LEU A 9 -7.80 -3.55 -9.35
CA LEU A 9 -8.69 -2.47 -8.96
C LEU A 9 -9.75 -2.17 -10.03
N VAL A 10 -9.33 -2.09 -11.30
CA VAL A 10 -10.24 -1.82 -12.42
C VAL A 10 -11.21 -2.97 -12.64
N MET A 11 -10.73 -4.21 -12.67
CA MET A 11 -11.58 -5.39 -12.85
C MET A 11 -12.54 -5.59 -11.68
N GLY A 12 -12.07 -5.48 -10.43
CA GLY A 12 -12.92 -5.64 -9.25
C GLY A 12 -14.03 -4.59 -9.20
N THR A 13 -13.68 -3.33 -9.42
CA THR A 13 -14.66 -2.23 -9.46
C THR A 13 -15.63 -2.40 -10.63
N GLY A 14 -15.12 -2.80 -11.81
CA GLY A 14 -15.93 -3.03 -13.00
C GLY A 14 -16.95 -4.14 -12.82
N VAL A 15 -16.57 -5.26 -12.19
CA VAL A 15 -17.49 -6.37 -11.89
C VAL A 15 -18.59 -5.94 -10.92
N VAL A 16 -18.26 -5.17 -9.87
CA VAL A 16 -19.26 -4.65 -8.93
C VAL A 16 -20.25 -3.74 -9.63
N ILE A 17 -19.76 -2.80 -10.45
CA ILE A 17 -20.63 -1.88 -11.21
C ILE A 17 -21.52 -2.65 -12.19
N ALA A 18 -20.94 -3.61 -12.94
CA ALA A 18 -21.69 -4.44 -13.87
C ALA A 18 -22.78 -5.27 -13.17
N ALA A 19 -22.48 -5.85 -12.00
CA ALA A 19 -23.44 -6.59 -11.20
C ALA A 19 -24.60 -5.69 -10.73
N ILE A 20 -24.31 -4.46 -10.32
CA ILE A 20 -25.34 -3.48 -9.93
C ILE A 20 -26.26 -3.17 -11.12
N LEU A 21 -25.68 -2.87 -12.28
CA LEU A 21 -26.43 -2.51 -13.49
C LEU A 21 -27.36 -3.62 -14.01
N VAL A 22 -27.00 -4.89 -13.79
CA VAL A 22 -27.83 -6.04 -14.16
C VAL A 22 -28.99 -6.23 -13.18
N GLY A 23 -28.77 -5.93 -11.89
CA GLY A 23 -29.75 -6.21 -10.82
C GLY A 23 -30.71 -5.07 -10.50
N SER A 24 -30.30 -3.81 -10.66
CA SER A 24 -31.10 -2.64 -10.26
C SER A 24 -30.56 -1.30 -10.79
N ASP A 25 -31.28 -0.21 -10.50
CA ASP A 25 -30.82 1.15 -10.78
C ASP A 25 -29.68 1.57 -9.84
N LEU A 26 -28.63 2.18 -10.40
CA LEU A 26 -27.46 2.68 -9.66
C LEU A 26 -27.83 3.65 -8.54
N VAL A 27 -28.90 4.43 -8.72
CA VAL A 27 -29.33 5.47 -7.78
C VAL A 27 -29.74 4.90 -6.43
N ILE A 28 -30.23 3.65 -6.40
CA ILE A 28 -30.67 2.98 -5.16
C ILE A 28 -29.48 2.65 -4.25
N PHE A 29 -28.29 2.48 -4.84
CA PHE A 29 -27.07 2.20 -4.09
C PHE A 29 -26.40 3.47 -3.52
N LEU A 30 -26.80 4.66 -3.99
CA LEU A 30 -26.29 5.94 -3.48
C LEU A 30 -27.05 6.37 -2.22
N ASN A 31 -26.69 5.77 -1.09
CA ASN A 31 -27.23 6.13 0.23
C ASN A 31 -26.30 7.14 0.94
N LEU A 32 -26.65 8.43 0.88
CA LEU A 32 -25.87 9.50 1.50
C LEU A 32 -25.71 9.36 3.03
N PRO A 33 -26.78 9.07 3.82
CA PRO A 33 -26.63 8.73 5.24
C PRO A 33 -25.68 7.56 5.50
N GLY A 34 -25.82 6.47 4.72
CA GLY A 34 -24.96 5.29 4.84
C GLY A 34 -23.49 5.63 4.55
N PHE A 35 -23.25 6.43 3.52
CA PHE A 35 -21.91 6.91 3.17
C PHE A 35 -21.28 7.73 4.29
N LEU A 36 -22.02 8.65 4.92
CA LEU A 36 -21.55 9.45 6.05
C LEU A 36 -21.18 8.58 7.25
N ILE A 37 -21.99 7.56 7.55
CA ILE A 37 -21.71 6.62 8.67
C ILE A 37 -20.46 5.80 8.38
N VAL A 38 -20.32 5.26 7.17
CA VAL A 38 -19.16 4.41 6.82
C VAL A 38 -17.88 5.23 6.76
N VAL A 39 -17.87 6.33 5.99
CA VAL A 39 -16.66 7.15 5.82
C VAL A 39 -16.33 7.90 7.11
N GLY A 40 -17.31 8.56 7.72
CA GLY A 40 -17.10 9.30 8.96
C GLY A 40 -16.77 8.37 10.13
N GLY A 41 -17.45 7.23 10.25
CA GLY A 41 -17.24 6.25 11.30
C GLY A 41 -15.89 5.56 11.20
N THR A 42 -15.48 5.13 10.00
CA THR A 42 -14.14 4.55 9.81
C THR A 42 -13.05 5.59 10.08
N PHE A 43 -13.18 6.81 9.59
CA PHE A 43 -12.22 7.89 9.87
C PHE A 43 -12.10 8.18 11.37
N ALA A 44 -13.23 8.34 12.08
CA ALA A 44 -13.26 8.56 13.52
C ALA A 44 -12.64 7.39 14.31
N ALA A 45 -13.01 6.15 13.97
CA ALA A 45 -12.43 4.95 14.59
C ALA A 45 -10.91 4.88 14.39
N THR A 46 -10.41 5.33 13.24
CA THR A 46 -8.98 5.37 12.95
C THR A 46 -8.27 6.42 13.81
N LEU A 47 -8.88 7.59 14.02
CA LEU A 47 -8.36 8.66 14.86
C LEU A 47 -8.38 8.34 16.37
N VAL A 48 -9.32 7.50 16.83
CA VAL A 48 -9.30 6.99 18.20
C VAL A 48 -8.02 6.18 18.48
N LYS A 49 -7.54 5.43 17.47
CA LYS A 49 -6.38 4.55 17.61
C LYS A 49 -5.05 5.23 17.28
N PHE A 50 -5.05 6.20 16.36
CA PHE A 50 -3.83 6.80 15.84
C PHE A 50 -3.87 8.32 15.86
N PRO A 51 -2.75 8.99 16.22
CA PRO A 51 -2.68 10.45 16.14
C PRO A 51 -2.81 10.91 14.68
N ILE A 52 -3.53 12.01 14.48
CA ILE A 52 -3.92 12.50 13.15
C ILE A 52 -2.73 12.74 12.21
N SER A 53 -1.58 13.15 12.75
CA SER A 53 -0.34 13.34 11.99
C SER A 53 0.15 12.04 11.36
N LYS A 54 0.00 10.90 12.03
CA LYS A 54 0.38 9.59 11.50
C LYS A 54 -0.61 9.07 10.47
N VAL A 55 -1.90 9.39 10.62
CA VAL A 55 -2.94 9.00 9.64
C VAL A 55 -2.66 9.65 8.27
N PHE A 56 -2.36 10.95 8.22
CA PHE A 56 -2.04 11.63 6.96
C PHE A 56 -0.76 11.09 6.30
N VAL A 57 0.28 10.81 7.10
CA VAL A 57 1.51 10.20 6.59
C VAL A 57 1.24 8.79 6.06
N ALA A 58 0.48 7.98 6.80
CA ALA A 58 0.12 6.63 6.40
C ALA A 58 -0.72 6.62 5.12
N PHE A 59 -1.65 7.57 4.95
CA PHE A 59 -2.42 7.68 3.72
C PHE A 59 -1.51 7.96 2.51
N LYS A 60 -0.59 8.93 2.62
CA LYS A 60 0.36 9.26 1.55
C LYS A 60 1.30 8.10 1.22
N VAL A 61 1.85 7.44 2.23
CA VAL A 61 2.78 6.31 2.06
C VAL A 61 2.04 5.08 1.53
N GLY A 62 0.87 4.78 2.08
CA GLY A 62 0.04 3.64 1.67
C GLY A 62 -0.41 3.76 0.22
N MET A 63 -0.84 4.97 -0.21
CA MET A 63 -1.20 5.21 -1.60
C MET A 63 0.00 5.07 -2.54
N LYS A 64 1.18 5.57 -2.13
CA LYS A 64 2.42 5.37 -2.90
C LYS A 64 2.80 3.89 -2.98
N ALA A 65 2.75 3.17 -1.86
CA ALA A 65 3.12 1.76 -1.77
C ALA A 65 2.17 0.86 -2.57
N ALA A 66 0.86 1.13 -2.54
CA ALA A 66 -0.13 0.37 -3.29
C ALA A 66 0.11 0.40 -4.81
N PHE A 67 0.69 1.49 -5.34
CA PHE A 67 0.98 1.62 -6.77
C PHE A 67 2.47 1.46 -7.12
N THR A 68 3.34 1.21 -6.15
CA THR A 68 4.78 1.03 -6.37
C THR A 68 5.16 -0.43 -6.13
N VAL A 69 5.88 -1.03 -7.08
CA VAL A 69 6.53 -2.33 -6.83
C VAL A 69 7.87 -1.99 -6.20
N ASP A 70 8.05 -2.33 -4.93
CA ASP A 70 9.40 -2.43 -4.36
C ASP A 70 10.06 -3.67 -4.96
N GLN A 71 10.81 -3.47 -6.04
CA GLN A 71 11.69 -4.49 -6.61
C GLN A 71 12.95 -4.60 -5.75
N ASN A 72 12.80 -4.91 -4.46
CA ASN A 72 13.92 -5.46 -3.72
C ASN A 72 14.02 -6.93 -4.10
N ASP A 73 14.78 -7.22 -5.15
CA ASP A 73 15.09 -8.59 -5.52
C ASP A 73 15.79 -9.22 -4.31
N ALA A 74 15.14 -10.21 -3.68
CA ALA A 74 15.66 -10.86 -2.49
C ALA A 74 17.07 -11.43 -2.74
N LEU A 75 17.36 -11.84 -3.99
CA LEU A 75 18.68 -12.30 -4.40
C LEU A 75 19.71 -11.17 -4.35
N SER A 76 19.35 -9.96 -4.82
CA SER A 76 20.23 -8.79 -4.75
C SER A 76 20.56 -8.41 -3.30
N LEU A 77 19.61 -8.53 -2.36
CA LEU A 77 19.85 -8.30 -0.94
C LEU A 77 20.79 -9.33 -0.34
N VAL A 78 20.66 -10.61 -0.74
CA VAL A 78 21.57 -11.68 -0.33
C VAL A 78 22.99 -11.43 -0.87
N GLU A 79 23.13 -11.00 -2.13
CA GLU A 79 24.43 -10.64 -2.70
C GLU A 79 25.07 -9.47 -1.98
N ILE A 80 24.29 -8.41 -1.68
CA ILE A 80 24.75 -7.28 -0.88
C ILE A 80 25.22 -7.75 0.48
N ALA A 81 24.44 -8.58 1.19
CA ALA A 81 24.82 -9.12 2.50
C ALA A 81 26.13 -9.95 2.42
N ILE A 82 26.29 -10.81 1.42
CA ILE A 82 27.52 -11.59 1.19
C ILE A 82 28.71 -10.66 0.87
N SER A 83 28.50 -9.62 0.07
CA SER A 83 29.55 -8.66 -0.29
C SER A 83 30.05 -7.88 0.91
N LEU A 84 29.14 -7.45 1.79
CA LEU A 84 29.45 -6.77 3.05
C LEU A 84 30.20 -7.71 3.99
N ALA A 85 29.72 -8.95 4.17
CA ALA A 85 30.41 -9.96 4.98
C ALA A 85 31.84 -10.25 4.48
N LYS A 86 32.04 -10.32 3.16
CA LYS A 86 33.37 -10.50 2.55
C LYS A 86 34.28 -9.29 2.79
N LYS A 87 33.77 -8.06 2.72
CA LYS A 87 34.53 -6.83 3.04
C LYS A 87 34.95 -6.82 4.51
N THR A 88 34.02 -7.09 5.43
CA THR A 88 34.30 -7.14 6.87
C THR A 88 35.31 -8.23 7.21
N ARG A 89 35.24 -9.40 6.56
CA ARG A 89 36.20 -10.49 6.80
C ARG A 89 37.64 -10.11 6.39
N LYS A 90 37.80 -9.29 5.35
CA LYS A 90 39.12 -8.90 4.83
C LYS A 90 39.70 -7.67 5.52
N GLY A 91 38.87 -6.68 5.88
CA GLY A 91 39.33 -5.39 6.40
C GLY A 91 38.80 -5.01 7.78
N GLY A 92 38.11 -5.92 8.48
CA GLY A 92 37.48 -5.64 9.78
C GLY A 92 36.26 -4.73 9.66
N LEU A 93 35.72 -4.26 10.80
CA LEU A 93 34.53 -3.39 10.82
C LEU A 93 34.76 -2.04 10.11
N LEU A 94 35.98 -1.50 10.16
CA LEU A 94 36.35 -0.23 9.51
C LEU A 94 36.23 -0.30 7.98
N ALA A 95 36.28 -1.49 7.39
CA ALA A 95 36.09 -1.66 5.94
C ALA A 95 34.64 -1.43 5.47
N LEU A 96 33.70 -1.26 6.41
CA LEU A 96 32.32 -0.89 6.12
C LEU A 96 32.08 0.62 6.20
N GLU A 97 33.04 1.42 6.71
CA GLU A 97 32.92 2.88 6.71
C GLU A 97 33.04 3.40 5.27
N GLY A 98 31.89 3.75 4.67
CA GLY A 98 31.79 4.30 3.32
C GLY A 98 31.16 3.38 2.26
N VAL A 99 30.59 2.24 2.67
CA VAL A 99 29.68 1.43 1.83
C VAL A 99 28.24 1.73 2.21
#